data_AF-A0A926D8P7-F1
#
_entry.id   AF-A0A926D8P7-F1
#
_cell.length_a   1.000
_cell.length_b   1.000
_cell.length_c   1.000
_cell.angle_alpha   90.00
_cell.angle_beta   90.00
_cell.angle_gamma   90.00
#
_symmetry.space_group_name_H-M   'P 1'
#
loop_
_entity.id
_entity.type
_entity.pdbx_description
1 polymer ?
#
loop_
_entity_poly.entity_id
_entity_poly.type
_entity_poly.pdbx_seq_one_letter_code
_entity_poly.pdbx_strand_id
1 'polypeptide(L)'
;MKQRIAETKGLTERFCLQYDVVGDEENGYGIEITLIEDGNKTTERCSGITNCYFYAKKLAKELASEAVFPVHLEDIVRDVMSDWKVF
;
A
#
# COMPACT_ATOMS: atom_id res chain seq x y z
N MET A 1 8.79 14.05 -8.81
CA MET A 1 7.92 14.68 -7.78
C MET A 1 7.37 13.57 -6.90
N LYS A 2 7.72 13.51 -5.60
CA LYS A 2 7.21 12.47 -4.69
C LYS A 2 5.78 12.82 -4.27
N GLN A 3 4.77 12.11 -4.78
CA GLN A 3 3.39 12.32 -4.39
C GLN A 3 3.04 11.39 -3.22
N ARG A 4 2.94 11.95 -2.01
CA ARG A 4 2.49 11.22 -0.82
C ARG A 4 0.98 11.45 -0.65
N ILE A 5 0.18 10.39 -0.74
CA ILE A 5 -1.24 10.42 -0.36
C ILE A 5 -1.39 9.45 0.81
N ALA A 6 -1.43 10.01 2.01
CA ALA A 6 -1.71 9.28 3.23
C ALA A 6 -3.23 9.24 3.41
N GLU A 7 -3.83 8.07 3.23
CA GLU A 7 -5.23 7.83 3.58
C GLU A 7 -5.30 6.85 4.75
N THR A 8 -6.08 7.23 5.76
CA THR A 8 -6.17 6.52 7.04
C THR A 8 -7.51 5.80 7.13
N LYS A 9 -7.49 4.48 7.36
CA LYS A 9 -8.70 3.72 7.69
C LYS A 9 -8.65 3.32 9.17
N GLY A 10 -9.55 3.90 9.96
CA GLY A 10 -9.77 3.48 11.34
C GLY A 10 -10.42 2.10 11.34
N LEU A 11 -9.71 1.10 11.88
CA LEU A 11 -10.24 -0.25 12.06
C LEU A 11 -10.86 -0.39 13.46
N THR A 12 -10.26 0.24 14.46
CA THR A 12 -10.79 0.47 15.83
C THR A 12 -10.11 1.70 16.45
N GLU A 13 -10.44 2.08 17.69
CA GLU A 13 -9.71 3.13 18.44
C GLU A 13 -8.24 2.79 18.71
N ARG A 14 -7.85 1.51 18.64
CA ARG A 14 -6.48 1.02 18.91
C ARG A 14 -5.68 0.69 17.65
N PHE A 15 -6.38 0.39 16.55
CA PHE A 15 -5.80 -0.09 15.31
C PHE A 15 -6.18 0.80 14.14
N CYS A 16 -5.16 1.26 13.43
CA CYS A 16 -5.32 2.12 12.27
C CYS A 16 -4.35 1.68 11.18
N LEU A 17 -4.84 1.58 9.93
CA LEU A 17 -3.98 1.42 8.78
C LEU A 17 -3.87 2.72 8.01
N GLN A 18 -2.64 3.11 7.73
CA GLN A 18 -2.31 4.16 6.78
C GLN A 18 -1.62 3.51 5.59
N TYR A 19 -1.91 3.98 4.38
CA TYR A 19 -1.15 3.59 3.20
C TYR A 19 -0.61 4.82 2.49
N ASP A 20 0.51 4.64 1.80
CA ASP A 20 1.18 5.65 0.99
C ASP A 20 1.64 5.03 -0.34
N VAL A 21 1.61 5.81 -1.42
CA VAL A 21 2.24 5.45 -2.70
C VAL A 21 3.55 6.19 -2.80
N VAL A 22 4.63 5.48 -3.14
CA VAL A 22 5.99 6.04 -3.20
C VAL A 22 6.66 5.69 -4.51
N GLY A 23 7.43 6.61 -5.09
CA GLY A 23 8.14 6.38 -6.36
C GLY A 23 7.81 7.42 -7.42
N ASP A 24 8.17 7.11 -8.66
CA ASP A 24 8.04 7.98 -9.82
C ASP A 24 7.97 7.17 -11.13
N GLU A 25 7.74 7.85 -12.25
CA GLU A 25 7.60 7.23 -13.57
C GLU A 25 8.91 6.57 -14.07
N GLU A 26 10.08 7.03 -13.60
CA GLU A 26 11.39 6.51 -14.03
C GLU A 26 11.75 5.20 -13.31
N ASN A 27 11.51 5.14 -11.99
CA ASN A 27 11.91 4.03 -11.13
C ASN A 27 10.73 3.11 -10.77
N GLY A 28 9.52 3.44 -11.21
CA GLY A 28 8.29 2.79 -10.81
C GLY A 28 7.74 3.29 -9.48
N TYR A 29 6.46 3.01 -9.29
CA TYR A 29 5.72 3.26 -8.07
C TYR A 29 5.65 1.98 -7.22
N GLY A 30 5.69 2.18 -5.92
CA GLY A 30 5.57 1.23 -4.83
C GLY A 30 4.47 1.66 -3.87
N ILE A 31 4.17 0.79 -2.92
CA ILE A 31 3.23 1.06 -1.83
C ILE A 31 3.91 0.86 -0.48
N GLU A 32 3.55 1.68 0.48
CA GLU A 32 3.92 1.55 1.89
C GLU A 32 2.62 1.40 2.68
N ILE A 33 2.51 0.37 3.53
CA ILE A 33 1.38 0.20 4.46
C ILE A 33 1.94 0.29 5.87
N THR A 34 1.34 1.15 6.69
CA THR A 34 1.72 1.38 8.08
C THR A 34 0.57 0.98 9.00
N LEU A 35 0.83 -0.02 9.85
CA LEU A 35 -0.01 -0.33 11.00
C LEU A 35 0.35 0.61 12.14
N ILE A 36 -0.67 1.25 12.69
CA ILE A 36 -0.59 2.04 13.90
C ILE A 36 -1.38 1.29 14.97
N GLU A 37 -0.68 0.74 15.96
CA GLU A 37 -1.24 0.00 17.09
C GLU A 37 -0.78 0.65 18.40
N ASP A 38 -1.73 1.17 19.18
CA ASP A 38 -1.48 1.81 20.48
C ASP A 38 -0.34 2.87 20.44
N GLY A 39 -0.23 3.61 19.33
CA GLY A 39 0.79 4.63 19.09
C GLY A 39 2.12 4.11 18.53
N ASN A 40 2.33 2.79 18.48
CA ASN A 40 3.44 2.17 17.78
C ASN A 40 3.15 2.11 16.28
N LYS A 41 4.18 2.30 15.46
CA LYS A 41 4.07 2.27 14.00
C LYS A 41 4.97 1.19 13.43
N THR A 42 4.39 0.29 12.65
CA THR A 42 5.11 -0.70 11.86
C THR A 42 4.79 -0.45 10.40
N THR A 43 5.82 -0.27 9.57
CA THR A 43 5.65 0.04 8.15
C THR A 43 6.29 -1.05 7.31
N GLU A 44 5.51 -1.58 6.38
CA GLU A 44 5.94 -2.51 5.34
C GLU A 44 5.90 -1.83 3.98
N ARG A 45 6.84 -2.19 3.11
CA ARG A 45 7.01 -1.55 1.80
C ARG A 45 7.17 -2.57 0.68
N CYS A 46 6.41 -2.39 -0.39
CA CYS A 46 6.60 -3.12 -1.65
C CYS A 46 6.91 -2.11 -2.77
N SER A 47 8.10 -2.21 -3.37
CA SER A 47 8.58 -1.22 -4.36
C SER A 47 8.44 -1.73 -5.79
N GLY A 48 8.32 -0.80 -6.76
CA GLY A 48 8.41 -1.13 -8.19
C GLY A 48 7.27 -2.00 -8.72
N ILE A 49 6.07 -1.91 -8.13
CA ILE A 49 4.90 -2.71 -8.49
C ILE A 49 4.33 -2.35 -9.87
N THR A 50 4.45 -1.08 -10.29
CA THR A 50 3.99 -0.59 -11.59
C THR A 50 4.63 0.76 -11.90
N ASN A 51 4.79 1.11 -13.17
CA ASN A 51 5.18 2.47 -13.58
C ASN A 51 3.99 3.45 -13.64
N CYS A 52 2.78 3.00 -13.32
CA CYS A 52 1.58 3.84 -13.34
C CYS A 52 1.12 4.20 -11.92
N TYR A 53 1.23 5.48 -11.58
CA TYR A 53 0.80 6.00 -10.28
C TYR A 53 -0.65 5.62 -9.92
N PHE A 54 -1.57 5.70 -10.90
CA PHE A 54 -2.98 5.43 -10.68
C PHE A 54 -3.23 3.97 -10.29
N TYR A 55 -2.50 3.02 -10.88
CA TYR A 55 -2.61 1.61 -10.51
C TYR A 55 -2.02 1.35 -9.13
N ALA A 56 -0.85 1.91 -8.82
CA ALA A 56 -0.26 1.81 -7.49
C ALA A 56 -1.19 2.37 -6.40
N LYS A 57 -1.83 3.52 -6.67
CA LYS A 57 -2.83 4.13 -5.78
C LYS A 57 -4.07 3.27 -5.61
N LYS A 58 -4.61 2.72 -6.70
CA LYS A 58 -5.77 1.83 -6.64
C LYS A 58 -5.45 0.60 -5.78
N LEU A 59 -4.27 0.01 -5.95
CA LEU A 59 -3.86 -1.18 -5.22
C LEU A 59 -3.67 -0.88 -3.73
N ALA A 60 -2.98 0.21 -3.39
CA ALA A 60 -2.78 0.62 -2.00
C ALA A 60 -4.12 0.82 -1.27
N LYS A 61 -5.11 1.40 -1.96
CA LYS A 61 -6.47 1.57 -1.44
C LYS A 61 -7.19 0.24 -1.22
N GLU A 62 -7.06 -0.71 -2.15
CA GLU A 62 -7.66 -2.05 -2.04
C GLU A 62 -7.13 -2.79 -0.82
N LEU A 63 -5.81 -2.84 -0.67
CA LEU A 63 -5.13 -3.48 0.47
C LEU A 63 -5.52 -2.83 1.81
N ALA A 64 -5.56 -1.51 1.87
CA ALA A 64 -6.02 -0.81 3.07
C ALA A 64 -7.52 -1.05 3.35
N SER A 65 -8.34 -1.20 2.31
CA SER A 65 -9.77 -1.45 2.46
C SER A 65 -10.06 -2.83 3.04
N GLU A 66 -9.23 -3.83 2.73
CA GLU A 66 -9.33 -5.17 3.27
C GLU A 66 -8.70 -5.31 4.66
N ALA A 67 -8.21 -4.20 5.24
CA ALA A 67 -7.47 -4.20 6.49
C ALA A 67 -6.20 -5.06 6.45
N VAL A 68 -5.60 -5.20 5.27
CA VAL A 68 -4.48 -6.09 5.05
C VAL A 68 -3.21 -5.42 5.54
N PHE A 69 -2.75 -5.84 6.72
CA PHE A 69 -1.42 -5.56 7.22
C PHE A 69 -0.62 -6.86 7.35
N PRO A 70 0.08 -7.26 6.29
CA PRO A 70 0.81 -8.52 6.31
C PRO A 70 2.29 -8.27 6.55
N VAL A 71 2.91 -9.20 7.26
CA VAL A 71 4.38 -9.42 7.27
C VAL A 71 4.88 -9.87 5.87
N HIS A 72 3.95 -10.09 4.91
CA HIS A 72 4.18 -10.60 3.56
C HIS A 72 3.53 -9.69 2.50
N LEU A 73 3.76 -8.37 2.58
CA LEU A 73 3.13 -7.40 1.67
C LEU A 73 3.40 -7.70 0.19
N GLU A 74 4.60 -8.20 -0.13
CA GLU A 74 4.97 -8.56 -1.50
C GLU A 74 4.13 -9.71 -2.06
N ASP A 75 3.84 -10.74 -1.26
CA ASP A 75 3.05 -11.90 -1.69
C ASP A 75 1.60 -11.48 -1.95
N ILE A 76 1.01 -10.68 -1.07
CA ILE A 76 -0.36 -10.20 -1.25
C ILE A 76 -0.47 -9.28 -2.46
N VAL A 77 0.49 -8.38 -2.65
CA VAL A 77 0.55 -7.54 -3.85
C VAL A 77 0.60 -8.41 -5.11
N ARG A 78 1.41 -9.47 -5.10
CA ARG A 78 1.53 -10.39 -6.23
C ARG A 78 0.23 -11.10 -6.55
N ASP A 79 -0.48 -11.57 -5.52
CA ASP A 79 -1.76 -12.26 -5.68
C ASP A 79 -2.82 -11.31 -6.25
N VAL A 80 -3.00 -10.12 -5.67
CA VAL A 80 -3.97 -9.11 -6.16
C VAL A 80 -3.63 -8.66 -7.58
N MET A 81 -2.34 -8.43 -7.87
CA MET A 81 -1.89 -8.05 -9.20
C MET A 81 -2.03 -9.20 -10.22
N SER A 82 -2.06 -10.46 -9.80
CA SER A 82 -2.32 -11.58 -10.71
C SER A 82 -3.79 -11.69 -11.11
N ASP A 83 -4.69 -11.31 -10.21
CA ASP A 83 -6.14 -11.26 -10.47
C ASP A 83 -6.52 -10.06 -11.34
N TRP A 84 -5.85 -8.94 -11.11
CA TRP A 84 -5.88 -7.81 -12.03
C TRP A 84 -5.14 -8.23 -13.29
N LYS A 85 -5.83 -8.71 -14.31
CA LYS A 85 -5.27 -9.04 -15.64
C LYS A 85 -4.64 -7.83 -16.35
N VAL A 86 -3.63 -7.21 -15.75
CA VAL A 86 -2.99 -5.97 -16.17
C VAL A 86 -1.63 -6.36 -16.71
N PHE A 87 -1.69 -6.75 -17.99
CA PHE A 87 -0.63 -7.03 -18.97
C PHE A 87 0.14 -8.36 -18.84
#